data_AF-A0A7J7NVG2-F1
#
_entry.id   AF-A0A7J7NVG2-F1
#
_cell.length_a   1.000
_cell.length_b   1.000
_cell.length_c   1.000
_cell.angle_alpha   90.00
_cell.angle_beta   90.00
_cell.angle_gamma   90.00
#
_symmetry.space_group_name_H-M   'P 1'
#
loop_
_entity.id
_entity.type
_entity.pdbx_description
1 polymer ?
#
loop_
_entity_poly.entity_id
_entity_poly.type
_entity_poly.pdbx_seq_one_letter_code
_entity_poly.pdbx_strand_id
1 'polypeptide(L)'
;MQSAANQNERRGVVGHYEGVTITEIGLPGGRVVTEVIAGQVVGQHAEATPVTVAAPGGVGATAQSAATYNARIVRDDNKTKLGDVLTDAASKLPRDKPVTRQDAEGVMGAELRKNLNLTTHPSGVTTTVVAVARLNENR
;
A
#
# COMPACT_ATOMS: atom_id res chain seq x y z
N MET A 1 9.13 -25.61 33.97
CA MET A 1 9.56 -24.20 34.06
C MET A 1 8.31 -23.34 34.18
N GLN A 2 8.07 -22.71 35.34
CA GLN A 2 6.94 -21.78 35.51
C GLN A 2 7.30 -20.47 34.77
N SER A 3 6.47 -19.97 33.85
CA SER A 3 6.75 -18.74 33.09
C SER A 3 6.96 -17.52 34.00
N ALA A 4 7.91 -16.66 33.65
CA ALA A 4 8.28 -15.47 34.43
C ALA A 4 7.11 -14.51 34.69
N ALA A 5 6.15 -14.42 33.76
CA ALA A 5 4.92 -13.63 33.90
C ALA A 5 4.12 -14.03 35.16
N ASN A 6 3.88 -15.33 35.35
CA ASN A 6 3.09 -15.85 36.47
C ASN A 6 3.80 -15.64 37.83
N GLN A 7 5.14 -15.55 37.82
CA GLN A 7 5.92 -15.32 39.03
C GLN A 7 5.93 -13.83 39.42
N ASN A 8 5.86 -12.93 38.44
CA ASN A 8 5.81 -11.49 38.66
C ASN A 8 4.44 -11.02 39.18
N GLU A 9 3.35 -11.62 38.69
CA GLU A 9 1.99 -11.41 39.22
C GLU A 9 1.88 -11.86 40.68
N ARG A 10 2.41 -13.05 41.01
CA ARG A 10 2.42 -13.56 42.39
C ARG A 10 3.25 -12.72 43.35
N ARG A 11 4.27 -12.04 42.84
CA ARG A 11 5.13 -11.15 43.63
C ARG A 11 4.58 -9.71 43.71
N GLY A 12 3.43 -9.43 43.09
CA GLY A 12 2.80 -8.11 43.12
C GLY A 12 3.61 -7.01 42.43
N VAL A 13 4.60 -7.37 41.61
CA VAL A 13 5.48 -6.43 40.90
C VAL A 13 4.76 -5.83 39.68
N VAL A 14 3.70 -6.49 39.22
CA VAL A 14 2.85 -6.12 38.08
C VAL A 14 1.37 -6.24 38.47
N GLY A 15 0.54 -5.29 38.03
CA GLY A 15 -0.92 -5.31 38.24
C GLY A 15 -1.69 -6.00 37.11
N HIS A 16 -3.03 -6.09 37.24
CA HIS A 16 -3.97 -6.61 36.23
C HIS A 16 -4.10 -5.73 34.97
N TYR A 17 -3.07 -4.96 34.61
CA TYR A 17 -3.14 -4.07 33.46
C TYR A 17 -3.34 -4.91 32.20
N GLU A 18 -4.39 -4.55 31.47
CA GLU A 18 -4.84 -5.31 30.31
C GLU A 18 -3.72 -5.34 29.27
N GLY A 19 -3.21 -6.55 29.03
CA GLY A 19 -1.98 -6.76 28.30
C GLY A 19 -1.99 -6.08 26.93
N VAL A 20 -0.89 -5.41 26.60
CA VAL A 20 -0.66 -4.92 25.23
C VAL A 20 -0.49 -6.14 24.33
N THR A 21 -1.34 -6.26 23.31
CA THR A 21 -1.28 -7.31 22.30
C THR A 21 -0.99 -6.69 20.95
N ILE A 22 0.09 -7.11 20.31
CA ILE A 22 0.44 -6.71 18.94
C ILE A 22 0.18 -7.89 18.02
N THR A 23 -0.65 -7.72 16.99
CA THR A 23 -0.92 -8.73 15.97
C THR A 23 -0.47 -8.24 14.59
N GLU A 24 0.14 -9.14 13.83
CA GLU A 24 0.54 -8.88 12.45
C GLU A 24 -0.26 -9.78 11.51
N ILE A 25 -0.83 -9.18 10.46
CA ILE A 25 -1.49 -9.89 9.36
C ILE A 25 -0.66 -9.68 8.10
N GLY A 26 -0.13 -10.77 7.55
CA GLY A 26 0.49 -10.78 6.22
C GLY A 26 -0.59 -10.70 5.13
N LEU A 27 -0.49 -9.70 4.26
CA LEU A 27 -1.33 -9.54 3.08
C LEU A 27 -0.46 -9.73 1.81
N PRO A 28 -1.03 -10.13 0.68
CA PRO A 28 -0.33 -10.02 -0.60
C PRO A 28 0.13 -8.57 -0.85
N GLY A 29 1.44 -8.33 -0.83
CA GLY A 29 2.03 -7.01 -1.07
C GLY A 29 2.21 -6.11 0.17
N GLY A 30 2.01 -6.63 1.39
CA GLY A 30 2.27 -5.85 2.61
C GLY A 30 1.93 -6.59 3.90
N ARG A 31 1.99 -5.87 5.01
CA ARG A 31 1.51 -6.34 6.32
C ARG A 31 0.72 -5.27 7.04
N VAL A 32 -0.18 -5.70 7.91
CA VAL A 32 -0.89 -4.81 8.83
C VAL A 32 -0.53 -5.20 10.26
N VAL A 33 -0.02 -4.26 11.02
CA VAL A 33 0.28 -4.39 12.45
C VAL A 33 -0.85 -3.72 13.24
N THR A 34 -1.43 -4.42 14.20
CA THR A 34 -2.50 -3.93 15.07
C THR A 34 -2.06 -4.00 16.51
N GLU A 35 -2.10 -2.88 17.21
CA GLU A 35 -1.78 -2.74 18.62
C GLU A 35 -3.07 -2.61 19.43
N VAL A 36 -3.24 -3.50 20.40
CA VAL A 36 -4.42 -3.58 21.25
C VAL A 36 -3.98 -3.40 22.69
N ILE A 37 -4.63 -2.50 23.41
CA ILE A 37 -4.50 -2.32 24.87
C ILE A 37 -5.91 -2.48 25.41
N ALA A 38 -6.13 -3.19 26.51
CA ALA A 38 -7.49 -3.26 27.08
C ALA A 38 -8.57 -3.89 26.17
N GLY A 39 -8.17 -4.71 25.20
CA GLY A 39 -9.09 -5.20 24.17
C GLY A 39 -9.53 -4.12 23.17
N GLN A 40 -9.01 -2.89 23.28
CA GLN A 40 -9.25 -1.78 22.38
C GLN A 40 -8.06 -1.60 21.42
N VAL A 41 -8.32 -1.46 20.12
CA VAL A 41 -7.29 -1.13 19.13
C VAL A 41 -6.83 0.31 19.37
N VAL A 42 -5.57 0.47 19.74
CA VAL A 42 -4.93 1.78 20.00
C VAL A 42 -4.06 2.22 18.82
N GLY A 43 -3.57 1.28 18.02
CA GLY A 43 -2.78 1.55 16.82
C GLY A 43 -3.04 0.54 15.71
N GLN A 44 -3.03 1.01 14.46
CA GLN A 44 -3.03 0.14 13.29
C GLN A 44 -2.16 0.75 12.20
N HIS A 45 -1.15 0.00 11.76
CA HIS A 45 -0.16 0.45 10.80
C HIS A 45 -0.08 -0.54 9.63
N ALA A 46 -0.26 -0.03 8.41
CA ALA A 46 -0.08 -0.79 7.20
C ALA A 46 1.30 -0.48 6.61
N GLU A 47 2.09 -1.52 6.36
CA GLU A 47 3.37 -1.42 5.68
C GLU A 47 3.27 -2.13 4.33
N ALA A 48 3.52 -1.39 3.25
CA ALA A 48 3.65 -2.00 1.93
C ALA A 48 5.01 -2.71 1.84
N THR A 49 5.04 -3.89 1.21
CA THR A 49 6.30 -4.52 0.85
C THR A 49 6.95 -3.69 -0.26
N PRO A 50 8.12 -3.07 -0.05
CA PRO A 50 8.78 -2.32 -1.10
C PRO A 50 9.12 -3.27 -2.25
N VAL A 51 8.66 -2.96 -3.45
CA VAL A 51 9.04 -3.69 -4.66
C VAL A 51 10.47 -3.29 -5.03
N THR A 52 11.45 -3.99 -4.47
CA THR A 52 12.88 -3.74 -4.70
C THR A 52 13.42 -4.38 -5.97
N VAL A 53 12.65 -5.27 -6.61
CA VAL A 53 13.04 -5.93 -7.86
C VAL A 53 12.22 -5.34 -8.98
N ALA A 54 12.87 -4.59 -9.87
CA ALA A 54 12.25 -4.16 -11.11
C ALA A 54 11.76 -5.40 -11.86
N ALA A 55 10.50 -5.38 -12.31
CA ALA A 55 9.93 -6.50 -13.07
C ALA A 55 10.88 -6.91 -14.21
N PRO A 56 11.16 -8.22 -14.40
CA PRO A 56 12.02 -8.68 -15.49
C PRO A 56 11.53 -8.13 -16.84
N GLY A 57 12.42 -7.45 -17.58
CA GLY A 57 12.08 -6.80 -18.85
C GLY A 57 11.34 -5.45 -18.74
N GLY A 58 11.02 -5.00 -17.53
CA GLY A 58 10.41 -3.70 -17.28
C GLY A 58 11.36 -2.52 -17.45
N VAL A 59 10.80 -1.30 -17.41
CA VAL A 59 11.55 -0.04 -17.55
C VAL A 59 12.62 0.08 -16.46
N GLY A 60 12.33 -0.32 -15.23
CA GLY A 60 13.30 -0.30 -14.13
C GLY A 60 14.51 -1.23 -14.35
N ALA A 61 14.30 -2.42 -14.91
CA ALA A 61 15.38 -3.35 -15.23
C ALA A 61 16.26 -2.81 -16.37
N THR A 62 15.61 -2.20 -17.38
CA THR A 62 16.30 -1.50 -18.48
C THR A 62 17.14 -0.33 -17.93
N ALA A 63 16.56 0.48 -17.04
CA ALA A 63 17.25 1.60 -16.41
C ALA A 63 18.47 1.15 -15.58
N GLN A 64 18.35 0.06 -14.83
CA GLN A 64 19.45 -0.48 -14.04
C GLN A 64 20.59 -1.01 -14.93
N SER A 65 20.25 -1.69 -16.03
CA SER A 65 21.23 -2.14 -17.03
C SER A 65 21.95 -0.96 -17.68
N ALA A 66 21.20 0.08 -18.09
CA ALA A 66 21.74 1.31 -18.64
C ALA A 66 22.66 2.03 -17.64
N ALA A 67 22.29 2.11 -16.36
CA ALA A 67 23.12 2.71 -15.32
C ALA A 67 24.43 1.93 -15.12
N THR A 68 24.36 0.60 -15.07
CA THR A 68 25.54 -0.29 -14.93
C THR A 68 26.48 -0.17 -16.13
N TYR A 69 25.91 -0.06 -17.34
CA TYR A 69 26.65 0.18 -18.57
C TYR A 69 27.31 1.56 -18.56
N ASN A 70 26.54 2.62 -18.32
CA ASN A 70 27.01 4.00 -18.31
C ASN A 70 28.10 4.27 -17.27
N ALA A 71 28.10 3.54 -16.14
CA ALA A 71 29.15 3.63 -15.12
C ALA A 71 30.54 3.27 -15.67
N ARG A 72 30.63 2.52 -16.77
CA ARG A 72 31.87 2.11 -17.42
C ARG A 72 32.23 2.96 -18.65
N ILE A 73 31.36 3.89 -19.03
CA ILE A 73 31.51 4.71 -20.23
C ILE A 73 31.98 6.11 -19.86
N VAL A 74 33.16 6.49 -20.36
CA VAL A 74 33.80 7.79 -20.08
C VAL A 74 33.19 8.92 -20.90
N ARG A 75 32.84 8.68 -22.16
CA ARG A 75 32.29 9.71 -23.06
C ARG A 75 30.78 9.75 -22.96
N ASP A 76 30.23 10.92 -22.64
CA ASP A 76 28.79 11.06 -22.44
C ASP A 76 27.96 10.71 -23.67
N ASP A 77 28.48 10.94 -24.89
CA ASP A 77 27.78 10.63 -26.14
C ASP A 77 27.51 9.13 -26.34
N ASN A 78 28.33 8.27 -25.73
CA ASN A 78 28.18 6.82 -25.80
C ASN A 78 27.28 6.26 -24.68
N LYS A 79 26.83 7.10 -23.75
CA LYS A 79 25.95 6.66 -22.67
C LYS A 79 24.54 6.46 -23.20
N THR A 80 23.91 5.38 -22.77
CA THR A 80 22.47 5.19 -22.91
C THR A 80 21.76 6.36 -22.24
N LYS A 81 20.93 7.08 -23.00
CA LYS A 81 20.22 8.25 -22.51
C LYS A 81 18.91 7.85 -21.86
N LEU A 82 18.34 8.77 -21.09
CA LEU A 82 17.02 8.57 -20.49
C LEU A 82 15.94 8.35 -21.56
N GLY A 83 16.06 9.03 -22.72
CA GLY A 83 15.18 8.81 -23.87
C GLY A 83 15.15 7.35 -24.31
N ASP A 84 16.32 6.71 -24.45
CA ASP A 84 16.45 5.30 -24.86
C ASP A 84 15.80 4.34 -23.86
N VAL A 85 15.90 4.64 -22.57
CA VAL A 85 15.26 3.87 -21.50
C VAL A 85 13.74 4.01 -21.54
N LEU A 86 13.23 5.19 -21.90
CA LEU A 86 11.81 5.53 -21.87
C LEU A 86 11.08 5.30 -23.21
N THR A 87 11.78 4.98 -24.29
CA THR A 87 11.21 4.80 -25.65
C THR A 87 9.94 3.95 -25.66
N ASP A 88 9.94 2.83 -24.92
CA ASP A 88 8.82 1.88 -24.86
C ASP A 88 8.13 1.85 -23.48
N ALA A 89 8.29 2.90 -22.67
CA ALA A 89 7.76 2.89 -21.30
C ALA A 89 6.23 2.68 -21.27
N ALA A 90 5.50 3.29 -22.22
CA ALA A 90 4.05 3.18 -22.31
C ALA A 90 3.55 1.75 -22.61
N SER A 91 4.34 0.91 -23.26
CA SER A 91 4.00 -0.49 -23.54
C SER A 91 4.53 -1.46 -22.48
N LYS A 92 5.64 -1.11 -21.80
CA LYS A 92 6.27 -1.92 -20.76
C LYS A 92 5.68 -1.72 -19.37
N LEU A 93 5.08 -0.56 -19.10
CA LEU A 93 4.42 -0.30 -17.82
C LEU A 93 3.03 -0.93 -17.79
N PRO A 94 2.63 -1.51 -16.65
CA PRO A 94 1.25 -1.95 -16.49
C PRO A 94 0.31 -0.76 -16.69
N ARG A 95 -0.80 -0.98 -17.38
CA ARG A 95 -1.85 0.03 -17.48
C ARG A 95 -2.44 0.29 -16.12
N ASP A 96 -2.91 1.52 -15.91
CA ASP A 96 -3.67 1.87 -14.72
C ASP A 96 -4.88 0.93 -14.57
N LYS A 97 -5.16 0.55 -13.33
CA LYS A 97 -6.35 -0.22 -13.00
C LYS A 97 -7.59 0.60 -13.40
N PRO A 98 -8.53 0.04 -14.19
CA PRO A 98 -9.78 0.73 -14.47
C PRO A 98 -10.60 0.87 -13.18
N VAL A 99 -11.27 2.01 -13.03
CA VAL A 99 -12.22 2.22 -11.93
C VAL A 99 -13.34 1.20 -12.04
N THR A 100 -13.59 0.48 -10.94
CA THR A 100 -14.67 -0.53 -10.83
C THR A 100 -15.80 -0.04 -9.92
N ARG A 101 -16.96 -0.74 -9.95
CA ARG A 101 -18.04 -0.51 -8.96
C ARG A 101 -17.57 -0.69 -7.52
N GLN A 102 -16.69 -1.66 -7.26
CA GLN A 102 -16.14 -1.88 -5.92
C GLN A 102 -15.32 -0.68 -5.44
N ASP A 103 -14.55 -0.04 -6.32
CA ASP A 103 -13.82 1.19 -5.98
C ASP A 103 -14.81 2.32 -5.65
N ALA A 104 -15.90 2.44 -6.40
CA ALA A 104 -16.96 3.41 -6.13
C ALA A 104 -17.67 3.17 -4.79
N GLU A 105 -17.94 1.91 -4.44
CA GLU A 105 -18.50 1.52 -3.14
C GLU A 105 -17.55 1.83 -1.98
N GLY A 106 -16.25 1.59 -2.16
CA GLY A 106 -15.22 1.97 -1.20
C GLY A 106 -15.19 3.48 -0.94
N VAL A 107 -15.28 4.28 -2.01
CA VAL A 107 -15.35 5.75 -1.93
C VAL A 107 -16.64 6.20 -1.25
N MET A 108 -17.79 5.60 -1.56
CA MET A 108 -19.07 5.86 -0.87
C MET A 108 -18.98 5.58 0.63
N GLY A 109 -18.44 4.43 1.01
CA GLY A 109 -18.26 4.06 2.40
C GLY A 109 -17.34 5.03 3.14
N ALA A 110 -16.26 5.49 2.50
CA ALA A 110 -15.36 6.49 3.06
C ALA A 110 -16.04 7.86 3.23
N GLU A 111 -16.83 8.29 2.25
CA GLU A 111 -17.58 9.55 2.31
C GLU A 111 -18.63 9.52 3.43
N LEU A 112 -19.40 8.44 3.54
CA LEU A 112 -20.40 8.26 4.61
C LEU A 112 -19.77 8.18 6.00
N ARG A 113 -18.63 7.51 6.17
CA ARG A 113 -17.91 7.44 7.45
C ARG A 113 -17.45 8.81 7.95
N LYS A 114 -17.10 9.73 7.04
CA LYS A 114 -16.67 11.09 7.39
C LYS A 114 -17.87 12.03 7.63
N ASN A 115 -19.04 11.73 7.06
CA ASN A 115 -20.21 12.59 7.12
C ASN A 115 -21.14 12.23 8.28
N LEU A 116 -21.30 13.12 9.28
CA LEU A 116 -22.25 12.93 10.39
C LEU A 116 -23.70 12.75 9.93
N ASN A 117 -24.07 13.33 8.79
CA ASN A 117 -25.43 13.27 8.25
C ASN A 117 -25.69 12.03 7.37
N LEU A 118 -24.69 11.14 7.20
CA LEU A 118 -24.81 9.90 6.41
C LEU A 118 -25.38 10.11 5.00
N THR A 119 -25.09 11.26 4.38
CA THR A 119 -25.50 11.59 3.01
C THR A 119 -24.27 11.62 2.09
N THR A 120 -24.46 11.18 0.85
CA THR A 120 -23.50 11.37 -0.23
C THR A 120 -23.73 12.75 -0.85
N HIS A 121 -22.65 13.51 -1.09
CA HIS A 121 -22.80 14.82 -1.71
C HIS A 121 -23.06 14.68 -3.21
N PRO A 122 -24.08 15.37 -3.76
CA PRO A 122 -24.43 15.27 -5.18
C PRO A 122 -23.34 15.80 -6.14
N SER A 123 -22.33 16.51 -5.63
CA SER A 123 -21.15 16.98 -6.38
C SER A 123 -19.85 16.35 -5.87
N GLY A 124 -19.94 15.30 -5.05
CA GLY A 124 -18.81 14.69 -4.35
C GLY A 124 -18.05 13.68 -5.21
N VAL A 125 -16.89 13.25 -4.69
CA VAL A 125 -15.99 12.26 -5.33
C VAL A 125 -16.71 10.94 -5.62
N THR A 126 -17.66 10.53 -4.78
CA THR A 126 -18.53 9.37 -5.03
C THR A 126 -19.21 9.43 -6.40
N THR A 127 -19.84 10.57 -6.73
CA THR A 127 -20.66 10.68 -7.94
C THR A 127 -19.84 10.54 -9.21
N THR A 128 -18.64 11.12 -9.22
CA THR A 128 -17.71 11.04 -10.35
C THR A 128 -17.15 9.63 -10.49
N VAL A 129 -16.73 9.00 -9.38
CA VAL A 129 -16.19 7.63 -9.40
C VAL A 129 -17.26 6.61 -9.84
N VAL A 130 -18.51 6.76 -9.40
CA VAL A 130 -19.65 5.94 -9.88
C VAL A 130 -19.87 6.12 -11.38
N ALA A 131 -19.85 7.36 -11.88
CA ALA A 131 -20.03 7.63 -13.31
C ALA A 131 -18.90 7.01 -14.15
N VAL A 132 -17.65 7.14 -13.70
CA VAL A 132 -16.48 6.56 -14.39
C VAL A 132 -16.52 5.03 -14.33
N ALA A 133 -16.91 4.42 -13.21
CA ALA A 133 -17.10 2.97 -13.11
C ALA A 133 -18.12 2.46 -14.15
N ARG A 134 -19.26 3.14 -14.30
CA ARG A 134 -20.28 2.81 -15.31
C ARG A 134 -19.77 2.96 -16.74
N LEU A 135 -18.98 4.00 -17.01
CA LEU A 135 -18.38 4.20 -18.33
C LEU A 135 -17.37 3.09 -18.67
N ASN A 136 -16.63 2.59 -17.68
CA ASN A 136 -15.68 1.50 -17.87
C ASN A 136 -16.35 0.13 -18.05
N GLU A 137 -17.54 -0.08 -17.47
CA GLU A 137 -18.32 -1.32 -17.64
C GLU A 137 -19.01 -1.41 -19.00
N ASN A 138 -19.26 -0.27 -19.65
CA ASN A 138 -19.93 -0.18 -20.95
C ASN A 138 -18.95 -0.13 -22.14
N ARG A 139 -17.66 -0.40 -21.89
CA ARG A 139 -16.61 -0.50 -22.90
C ARG A 139 -16.27 -1.95 -23.17
#